data_AF-A0A0H3CQ77-F1
#
_entry.id   AF-A0A0H3CQ77-F1
#
_cell.length_a   1.000
_cell.length_b   1.000
_cell.length_c   1.000
_cell.angle_alpha   90.00
_cell.angle_beta   90.00
_cell.angle_gamma   90.00
#
_symmetry.space_group_name_H-M   'P 1'
#
loop_
_entity.id
_entity.type
_entity.pdbx_description
1 polymer ?
#
loop_
_entity_poly.entity_id
_entity_poly.type
_entity_poly.pdbx_seq_one_letter_code
_entity_poly.pdbx_strand_id
1 'polypeptide(L)' 'MPEPNAATCAPDAFQAALNEMRSEANREAFTEECRAFQKAKQMRQWEFKPSPKDDY' A
#
# COMPACT_ATOMS: atom_id res chain seq x y z
N MET A 1 11.82 -8.46 -7.42
CA MET A 1 10.96 -7.25 -7.40
C MET A 1 10.78 -6.84 -5.95
N PRO A 2 10.90 -5.56 -5.61
CA PRO A 2 10.69 -5.10 -4.24
C PRO A 2 9.29 -5.49 -3.78
N GLU A 3 9.17 -6.01 -2.55
CA GLU A 3 7.85 -6.32 -1.99
C GLU A 3 7.05 -5.02 -1.83
N PRO A 4 5.81 -4.95 -2.34
CA PRO A 4 4.94 -3.78 -2.19
C PRO A 4 4.45 -3.71 -0.74
N ASN A 5 5.19 -2.97 0.08
CA ASN A 5 4.94 -2.84 1.51
C ASN A 5 4.95 -1.36 1.90
N ALA A 6 4.52 -1.05 3.12
CA ALA A 6 4.43 0.34 3.58
C ALA A 6 5.78 1.10 3.50
N ALA A 7 6.91 0.38 3.54
CA ALA A 7 8.24 0.94 3.45
C ALA A 7 8.63 1.25 1.99
N THR A 8 8.30 0.39 1.03
CA THR A 8 8.64 0.57 -0.39
C THR A 8 7.62 1.42 -1.15
N CYS A 9 6.37 1.52 -0.65
CA CYS A 9 5.35 2.44 -1.14
C CYS A 9 5.44 3.85 -0.52
N ALA A 10 6.39 4.10 0.39
CA ALA A 10 6.65 5.44 0.90
C ALA A 10 7.31 6.29 -0.19
N PRO A 11 7.02 7.60 -0.29
CA PRO A 11 7.47 8.44 -1.41
C PRO A 11 8.99 8.42 -1.64
N ASP A 12 9.78 8.33 -0.56
CA ASP A 12 11.24 8.26 -0.61
C ASP A 12 11.76 6.94 -1.23
N ALA A 13 11.22 5.80 -0.76
CA ALA A 13 11.59 4.47 -1.26
C ALA A 13 10.89 4.10 -2.57
N PHE A 14 9.72 4.66 -2.85
CA PHE A 14 8.95 4.45 -4.07
C PHE A 14 9.74 4.93 -5.28
N GLN A 15 10.36 6.09 -5.17
CA GLN A 15 11.17 6.67 -6.25
C GLN A 15 12.50 5.91 -6.44
N ALA A 16 13.08 5.36 -5.37
CA ALA A 16 14.25 4.47 -5.45
C ALA A 16 13.87 3.13 -6.11
N ALA A 17 12.77 2.50 -5.69
CA ALA A 17 12.24 1.27 -6.27
C ALA A 17 11.92 1.45 -7.76
N LEU A 18 11.26 2.56 -8.14
CA LEU A 18 10.99 2.90 -9.54
C LEU A 18 12.26 3.16 -10.36
N ASN A 19 13.33 3.67 -9.76
CA ASN A 19 14.62 3.83 -10.44
C ASN A 19 15.34 2.50 -10.62
N GLU A 20 15.23 1.59 -9.65
CA GLU A 20 15.72 0.22 -9.76
C GLU A 20 14.96 -0.56 -10.84
N MET A 21 13.66 -0.25 -11.02
CA MET A 21 12.81 -0.81 -12.06
C MET A 21 12.96 -0.05 -13.39
N ARG A 22 13.81 -0.59 -14.28
CA ARG A 22 13.94 -0.09 -15.66
C ARG A 22 12.75 -0.41 -16.58
N SER A 23 11.96 -1.44 -16.28
CA SER A 23 10.82 -1.84 -17.11
C SER A 23 9.54 -1.12 -16.68
N GLU A 24 8.87 -0.49 -17.65
CA GLU A 24 7.61 0.23 -17.45
C GLU A 24 6.51 -0.68 -16.88
N ALA A 25 6.40 -1.92 -17.38
CA ALA A 25 5.47 -2.92 -16.86
C ALA A 25 5.68 -3.23 -15.36
N ASN A 26 6.94 -3.23 -14.89
CA ASN A 26 7.23 -3.45 -13.47
C ASN A 26 6.86 -2.21 -12.63
N ARG A 27 7.03 -1.02 -13.18
CA ARG A 27 6.62 0.24 -12.53
C ARG A 27 5.10 0.32 -12.37
N GLU A 28 4.35 -0.05 -13.41
CA GLU A 28 2.89 -0.13 -13.36
C GLU A 28 2.42 -1.17 -12.35
N ALA A 29 2.94 -2.40 -12.42
CA ALA A 29 2.61 -3.46 -11.46
C ALA A 29 2.90 -3.05 -10.02
N PHE A 30 4.05 -2.42 -9.77
CA PHE A 30 4.43 -1.94 -8.44
C PHE A 30 3.54 -0.80 -7.94
N THR A 31 3.15 0.11 -8.83
CA THR A 31 2.23 1.21 -8.49
C THR A 31 0.84 0.67 -8.16
N GLU A 32 0.36 -0.30 -8.92
CA GLU A 32 -0.94 -0.94 -8.70
C GLU A 32 -0.96 -1.72 -7.38
N GLU A 33 0.10 -2.48 -7.09
CA GLU A 33 0.27 -3.20 -5.83
C GLU A 33 0.37 -2.24 -4.63
N CYS A 34 1.08 -1.11 -4.75
CA CYS A 34 1.11 -0.08 -3.70
C CYS A 34 -0.27 0.54 -3.45
N ARG A 35 -1.05 0.76 -4.52
CA ARG A 35 -2.42 1.27 -4.43
C ARG A 35 -3.36 0.23 -3.79
N ALA A 36 -3.20 -1.04 -4.14
CA ALA A 36 -3.93 -2.16 -3.54
C ALA A 36 -3.58 -2.30 -2.05
N PHE A 37 -2.31 -2.17 -1.68
CA PHE A 37 -1.85 -2.19 -0.29
C PHE A 37 -2.42 -1.01 0.52
N GLN A 38 -2.44 0.20 -0.03
CA GLN A 38 -3.10 1.35 0.62
C GLN A 38 -4.61 1.12 0.79
N LYS A 39 -5.28 0.61 -0.25
CA LYS A 39 -6.71 0.24 -0.16
C LYS A 39 -6.94 -0.82 0.92
N ALA A 40 -6.13 -1.86 0.97
CA ALA A 40 -6.21 -2.89 2.00
C ALA A 40 -5.97 -2.32 3.40
N LYS A 41 -5.00 -1.40 3.57
CA LYS A 41 -4.76 -0.70 4.84
C LYS A 41 -5.93 0.21 5.23
N GLN A 42 -6.57 0.87 4.27
CA GLN A 42 -7.74 1.72 4.49
C GLN A 42 -8.98 0.89 4.83
N MET A 43 -9.19 -0.25 4.16
CA MET A 43 -10.25 -1.22 4.46
C MET A 43 -10.06 -1.80 5.88
N ARG A 44 -8.82 -2.16 6.24
CA ARG A 44 -8.50 -2.66 7.59
C ARG A 44 -8.68 -1.60 8.68
N GLN A 45 -8.49 -0.31 8.36
CA GLN A 45 -8.85 0.79 9.25
C GLN A 45 -10.36 1.02 9.34
N TRP A 46 -11.11 0.68 8.29
CA TRP A 46 -12.57 0.75 8.27
C TRP A 46 -13.22 -0.40 9.06
N GLU A 47 -12.60 -1.58 9.07
CA GLU A 47 -13.10 -2.78 9.76
C GLU A 47 -12.87 -2.79 11.28
N PHE A 48 -12.13 -1.81 11.83
CA PHE A 48 -11.87 -1.70 13.27
C PHE A 48 -12.35 -0.37 13.84
N LYS A 49 -13.64 -0.08 13.68
CA LYS A 49 -14.38 0.59 14.74
C LYS A 49 -15.06 -0.51 15.54
N PRO A 50 -14.57 -0.90 16.74
CA PRO A 50 -15.45 -1.56 17.68
C PRO A 50 -16.64 -0.60 17.83
N SER A 51 -17.83 -1.05 17.44
CA SER A 51 -19.05 -0.33 17.78
C SER A 51 -18.94 0.04 19.25
N PRO A 52 -19.25 1.29 19.65
CA PRO A 52 -19.34 1.62 21.06
C PRO A 52 -20.21 0.54 21.70
N LYS A 53 -19.65 -0.09 22.74
CA LYS A 53 -20.30 -1.15 23.50
C LYS A 53 -21.72 -0.66 23.78
N ASP A 54 -22.69 -1.32 23.17
CA ASP A 54 -24.11 -1.03 23.29
C ASP A 54 -24.44 -1.21 24.78
N ASP A 55 -24.53 -0.08 25.48
CA ASP A 55 -24.85 0.03 26.90
C ASP A 55 -26.31 0.50 26.95
N TYR A 56 -27.24 -0.43 26.75
CA TYR A 56 -28.67 -0.23 26.97
C TYR A 56 -29.33 -1.50 27.53
#